data_AF-A0A5B7ZRI4-F1
#
_entry.id   AF-A0A5B7ZRI4-F1
#
_cell.length_a   1.000
_cell.length_b   1.000
_cell.length_c   1.000
_cell.angle_alpha   90.00
_cell.angle_beta   90.00
_cell.angle_gamma   90.00
#
_symmetry.space_group_name_H-M   'P 1'
#
loop_
_entity.id
_entity.type
_entity.pdbx_description
1 polymer ?
#
loop_
_entity_poly.entity_id
_entity_poly.type
_entity_poly.pdbx_seq_one_letter_code
_entity_poly.pdbx_strand_id
1 'polypeptide(L)'
;MNPASPSPIDRLVRCLEFGGGRYALYPPPRTFADFTDAQFTAAICASNGDPIPPQLALHFDVPAAYRSGFCGADAPLGQRDRARAHAYRDRLVREVGLVGDLFDRDRDVVGVSLAPGMTRWMSPAQVAELLESLGRHFHVHRHGVDLAMTLDLDDPTAPPLRAWAELGFNRVSISLSAIAGSERPAAEVARHVERARNAGFANLRVEVPYGLPGQSAEAFEALLAAVLAAEPERVGLRHCPAPEHDEQVAESPARLQAHARMLIAGADALEAAGYLHVGVDLFARPNDPLVVAQRHQRLHRDALGFGAHGATHLVGFGVGAISQLGGCHAQNPLDLATWEARIDQGKRAVQRGIDLCPDDDVRAELLQRILCYGRIDTRQLEHHHHIRFREYFADDLLRLAPLFEAGSLRWDADAIVLDRCARLASRSIASQFDPRSAASDCPG
;
A
#
# COMPACT_ATOMS: atom_id res chain seq x y z
N MET A 1 34.20 -8.32 -29.77
CA MET A 1 32.94 -8.94 -29.36
C MET A 1 32.18 -7.89 -28.58
N ASN A 2 31.06 -7.38 -29.10
CA ASN A 2 30.17 -6.54 -28.29
C ASN A 2 29.74 -7.38 -27.08
N PRO A 3 29.84 -6.88 -25.83
CA PRO A 3 29.21 -7.58 -24.71
C PRO A 3 27.73 -7.72 -25.05
N ALA A 4 27.23 -8.96 -25.06
CA ALA A 4 25.81 -9.21 -25.28
C ALA A 4 25.00 -8.39 -24.28
N SER A 5 23.96 -7.70 -24.73
CA SER A 5 23.09 -6.93 -23.85
C SER A 5 22.57 -7.85 -22.72
N PRO A 6 22.57 -7.39 -21.46
CA PRO A 6 22.17 -8.22 -20.32
C PRO A 6 20.74 -8.75 -20.49
N SER A 7 20.48 -9.98 -20.05
CA SER A 7 19.13 -10.57 -20.16
C SER A 7 18.12 -9.81 -19.28
N PRO A 8 16.81 -9.90 -19.53
CA PRO A 8 15.80 -9.27 -18.67
C PRO A 8 15.91 -9.68 -17.20
N ILE A 9 16.26 -10.96 -16.94
CA ILE A 9 16.49 -11.46 -15.58
C ILE A 9 17.69 -10.76 -14.96
N ASP A 10 18.82 -10.66 -15.67
CA ASP A 10 20.03 -10.00 -15.14
C ASP A 10 19.78 -8.52 -14.85
N ARG A 11 19.01 -7.83 -15.71
CA ARG A 11 18.62 -6.43 -15.47
C ARG A 11 17.72 -6.28 -14.25
N LEU A 12 16.76 -7.17 -14.07
CA LEU A 12 15.88 -7.15 -12.90
C LEU A 12 16.66 -7.45 -11.62
N VAL A 13 17.53 -8.48 -11.62
CA VAL A 13 18.41 -8.80 -10.48
C VAL A 13 19.23 -7.58 -10.08
N ARG A 14 19.89 -6.90 -11.03
CA ARG A 14 20.63 -5.66 -10.75
C ARG A 14 19.76 -4.58 -10.13
N CYS A 15 18.50 -4.43 -10.55
CA CYS A 15 17.59 -3.47 -9.93
C CYS A 15 17.27 -3.86 -8.49
N LEU A 16 17.03 -5.16 -8.23
CA LEU A 16 16.70 -5.66 -6.90
C LEU A 16 17.90 -5.64 -5.94
N GLU A 17 19.15 -5.70 -6.43
CA GLU A 17 20.38 -5.58 -5.63
C GLU A 17 20.49 -4.22 -4.90
N PHE A 18 19.87 -3.17 -5.43
CA PHE A 18 19.76 -1.88 -4.74
C PHE A 18 18.90 -1.94 -3.46
N GLY A 19 18.25 -3.07 -3.21
CA GLY A 19 17.29 -3.24 -2.14
C GLY A 19 16.03 -2.42 -2.40
N GLY A 20 14.95 -2.73 -1.69
CA GLY A 20 13.68 -2.02 -1.83
C GLY A 20 13.00 -1.95 -0.49
N GLY A 21 13.16 -0.83 0.22
CA GLY A 21 12.31 -0.54 1.36
C GLY A 21 10.83 -0.55 0.95
N ARG A 22 9.93 -0.72 1.92
CA ARG A 22 8.49 -0.53 1.70
C ARG A 22 8.20 0.97 1.50
N TYR A 23 8.53 1.52 0.32
CA TYR A 23 8.13 2.87 -0.09
C TYR A 23 6.64 2.89 -0.43
N ALA A 24 5.82 2.76 0.61
CA ALA A 24 4.41 3.10 0.58
C ALA A 24 4.22 4.60 0.90
N LEU A 25 5.14 5.16 1.70
CA LEU A 25 5.12 6.53 2.19
C LEU A 25 6.51 7.17 2.10
N TYR A 26 6.55 8.44 1.73
CA TYR A 26 7.76 9.27 1.80
C TYR A 26 7.46 10.61 2.50
N PRO A 27 8.27 11.05 3.47
CA PRO A 27 9.31 10.29 4.16
C PRO A 27 8.76 9.07 4.93
N PRO A 28 9.55 8.00 5.09
CA PRO A 28 9.06 6.75 5.68
C PRO A 28 8.87 6.84 7.20
N PRO A 29 7.97 6.05 7.82
CA PRO A 29 7.64 6.16 9.25
C PRO A 29 8.82 6.08 10.25
N ARG A 30 9.93 5.44 9.85
CA ARG A 30 11.16 5.40 10.65
C ARG A 30 11.75 6.78 10.95
N THR A 31 11.44 7.78 10.13
CA THR A 31 11.91 9.16 10.32
C THR A 31 11.02 9.98 11.24
N PHE A 32 9.90 9.43 11.70
CA PHE A 32 8.95 10.17 12.54
C PHE A 32 9.54 10.39 13.93
N ALA A 33 9.52 11.64 14.38
CA ALA A 33 9.96 12.06 15.70
C ALA A 33 8.74 12.41 16.58
N ASP A 34 8.98 12.99 17.75
CA ASP A 34 7.89 13.52 18.59
C ASP A 34 7.09 14.57 17.82
N PHE A 35 5.77 14.41 17.81
CA PHE A 35 4.86 15.27 17.06
C PHE A 35 3.61 15.57 17.87
N THR A 36 3.21 16.83 17.85
CA THR A 36 2.20 17.34 18.78
C THR A 36 0.82 17.45 18.15
N ASP A 37 -0.18 17.44 19.02
CA ASP A 37 -1.57 17.74 18.64
C ASP A 37 -1.72 19.11 17.97
N ALA A 38 -0.93 20.09 18.41
CA ALA A 38 -0.93 21.43 17.85
C ALA A 38 -0.42 21.45 16.41
N GLN A 39 0.67 20.72 16.10
CA GLN A 39 1.17 20.58 14.72
C GLN A 39 0.14 19.87 13.83
N PHE A 40 -0.45 18.78 14.32
CA PHE A 40 -1.49 18.06 13.59
C PHE A 40 -2.69 18.95 13.25
N THR A 41 -3.17 19.70 14.24
CA THR A 41 -4.28 20.64 14.08
C THR A 41 -3.92 21.76 13.10
N ALA A 42 -2.71 22.33 13.23
CA ALA A 42 -2.24 23.39 12.34
C ALA A 42 -2.17 22.93 10.88
N ALA A 43 -1.70 21.71 10.62
CA ALA A 43 -1.65 21.13 9.28
C ALA A 43 -3.06 20.94 8.68
N ILE A 44 -4.03 20.48 9.47
CA ILE A 44 -5.43 20.36 9.01
C ILE A 44 -6.02 21.75 8.71
N CYS A 45 -5.85 22.71 9.62
CA CYS A 45 -6.35 24.07 9.40
C CYS A 45 -5.73 24.74 8.17
N ALA A 46 -4.42 24.56 7.95
CA ALA A 46 -3.74 25.04 6.76
C ALA A 46 -4.31 24.38 5.50
N SER A 47 -4.53 23.06 5.54
CA SER A 47 -5.14 22.31 4.45
C SER A 47 -6.59 22.71 4.16
N ASN A 48 -7.38 23.10 5.16
CA ASN A 48 -8.74 23.59 4.95
C ASN A 48 -8.75 24.97 4.26
N GLY A 49 -7.70 25.78 4.46
CA GLY A 49 -7.55 27.08 3.82
C GLY A 49 -7.13 27.05 2.36
N ASP A 50 -6.85 25.87 1.78
CA ASP A 50 -6.54 25.73 0.36
C ASP A 50 -7.78 26.06 -0.49
N PRO A 51 -7.68 26.90 -1.54
CA PRO A 51 -8.81 27.18 -2.43
C PRO A 51 -9.50 25.95 -3.02
N ILE A 52 -8.76 24.85 -3.21
CA ILE A 52 -9.29 23.57 -3.67
C ILE A 52 -8.71 22.48 -2.76
N PRO A 53 -9.28 22.28 -1.56
CA PRO A 53 -8.67 21.42 -0.57
C PRO A 53 -8.71 19.96 -1.01
N PRO A 54 -7.63 19.18 -0.79
CA PRO A 54 -7.63 17.77 -1.16
C PRO A 54 -8.73 16.98 -0.45
N GLN A 55 -9.34 16.07 -1.21
CA GLN A 55 -10.33 15.12 -0.71
C GLN A 55 -9.71 14.19 0.34
N LEU A 56 -10.58 13.53 1.12
CA LEU A 56 -10.18 12.68 2.23
C LEU A 56 -10.27 11.20 1.86
N ALA A 57 -9.24 10.45 2.25
CA ALA A 57 -9.28 9.00 2.38
C ALA A 57 -9.14 8.65 3.86
N LEU A 58 -10.02 7.79 4.39
CA LEU A 58 -10.00 7.39 5.80
C LEU A 58 -9.49 5.97 5.93
N HIS A 59 -8.70 5.70 6.96
CA HIS A 59 -8.18 4.37 7.25
C HIS A 59 -8.37 4.00 8.71
N PHE A 60 -8.79 2.76 8.96
CA PHE A 60 -8.93 2.20 10.29
C PHE A 60 -7.93 1.07 10.50
N ASP A 61 -7.02 1.27 11.45
CA ASP A 61 -6.01 0.29 11.82
C ASP A 61 -6.44 -0.50 13.07
N VAL A 62 -5.82 -1.66 13.23
CA VAL A 62 -6.04 -2.58 14.34
C VAL A 62 -4.73 -2.87 15.07
N PRO A 63 -4.78 -3.22 16.37
CA PRO A 63 -3.59 -3.63 17.10
C PRO A 63 -2.83 -4.73 16.37
N ALA A 64 -1.50 -4.68 16.44
CA ALA A 64 -0.62 -5.62 15.74
C ALA A 64 -0.96 -7.09 16.04
N ALA A 65 -1.41 -7.41 17.27
CA ALA A 65 -1.84 -8.75 17.67
C ALA A 65 -3.09 -9.26 16.91
N TYR A 66 -3.85 -8.37 16.28
CA TYR A 66 -5.07 -8.67 15.52
C TYR A 66 -4.92 -8.41 14.02
N ARG A 67 -3.77 -7.87 13.57
CA ARG A 67 -3.50 -7.71 12.14
C ARG A 67 -3.37 -9.09 11.49
N SER A 68 -4.05 -9.31 10.37
CA SER A 68 -3.81 -10.52 9.58
C SER A 68 -2.51 -10.39 8.79
N GLY A 69 -1.64 -11.38 8.94
CA GLY A 69 -0.40 -11.43 8.19
C GLY A 69 -0.68 -11.75 6.73
N PHE A 70 -0.30 -10.86 5.79
CA PHE A 70 -0.34 -11.22 4.36
C PHE A 70 0.54 -12.43 4.03
N CYS A 71 1.51 -12.81 4.88
CA CYS A 71 2.45 -13.92 4.67
C CYS A 71 2.45 -14.95 5.83
N GLY A 72 1.32 -15.20 6.51
CA GLY A 72 1.25 -16.19 7.61
C GLY A 72 -0.17 -16.62 8.00
N ALA A 73 -0.29 -17.63 8.86
CA ALA A 73 -1.57 -18.10 9.41
C ALA A 73 -1.87 -17.40 10.75
N ASP A 74 -3.09 -16.84 10.88
CA ASP A 74 -3.48 -16.09 12.07
C ASP A 74 -4.09 -16.98 13.17
N ALA A 75 -3.77 -16.70 14.43
CA ALA A 75 -4.27 -17.47 15.57
C ALA A 75 -5.77 -17.21 15.86
N PRO A 76 -6.62 -18.22 16.17
CA PRO A 76 -8.05 -18.09 16.49
C PRO A 76 -8.39 -17.02 17.55
N LEU A 77 -9.48 -16.25 17.35
CA LEU A 77 -9.94 -15.24 18.32
C LEU A 77 -10.92 -15.84 19.34
N GLY A 78 -10.75 -15.50 20.62
CA GLY A 78 -11.61 -15.92 21.71
C GLY A 78 -12.65 -14.88 22.15
N GLN A 79 -13.46 -15.23 23.17
CA GLN A 79 -14.48 -14.33 23.72
C GLN A 79 -13.88 -13.03 24.30
N ARG A 80 -12.70 -13.12 24.93
CA ARG A 80 -12.00 -11.94 25.47
C ARG A 80 -11.61 -10.96 24.36
N ASP A 81 -11.24 -11.46 23.19
CA ASP A 81 -10.88 -10.63 22.04
C ASP A 81 -12.09 -9.90 21.47
N ARG A 82 -13.26 -10.56 21.45
CA ARG A 82 -14.52 -9.92 21.03
C ARG A 82 -14.95 -8.79 21.97
N ALA A 83 -14.80 -8.98 23.28
CA ALA A 83 -15.08 -7.91 24.25
C ALA A 83 -14.13 -6.70 24.06
N ARG A 84 -12.85 -6.96 23.77
CA ARG A 84 -11.88 -5.91 23.41
C ARG A 84 -12.26 -5.19 22.12
N ALA A 85 -12.76 -5.90 21.11
CA ALA A 85 -13.21 -5.29 19.86
C ALA A 85 -14.30 -4.24 20.07
N HIS A 86 -15.29 -4.51 20.95
CA HIS A 86 -16.33 -3.54 21.30
C HIS A 86 -15.74 -2.28 21.94
N ALA A 87 -14.91 -2.44 22.97
CA ALA A 87 -14.29 -1.31 23.66
C ALA A 87 -13.36 -0.49 22.75
N TYR A 88 -12.67 -1.15 21.82
CA TYR A 88 -11.83 -0.49 20.81
C TYR A 88 -12.68 0.29 19.80
N ARG A 89 -13.77 -0.31 19.29
CA ARG A 89 -14.72 0.36 18.40
C ARG A 89 -15.29 1.62 19.05
N ASP A 90 -15.73 1.56 20.31
CA ASP A 90 -16.30 2.72 21.00
C ASP A 90 -15.27 3.88 21.14
N ARG A 91 -13.98 3.55 21.20
CA ARG A 91 -12.90 4.53 21.19
C ARG A 91 -12.58 5.04 19.79
N LEU A 92 -12.62 4.19 18.76
CA LEU A 92 -12.52 4.65 17.37
C LEU A 92 -13.62 5.67 17.04
N VAL A 93 -14.86 5.41 17.48
CA VAL A 93 -15.98 6.35 17.31
C VAL A 93 -15.70 7.70 17.98
N ARG A 94 -15.12 7.69 19.19
CA ARG A 94 -14.71 8.91 19.88
C ARG A 94 -13.56 9.62 19.17
N GLU A 95 -12.56 8.88 18.70
CA GLU A 95 -11.43 9.43 17.94
C GLU A 95 -11.88 10.08 16.62
N VAL A 96 -12.80 9.43 15.90
CA VAL A 96 -13.46 9.96 14.71
C VAL A 96 -14.09 11.32 14.99
N GLY A 97 -14.75 11.49 16.14
CA GLY A 97 -15.29 12.79 16.54
C GLY A 97 -14.21 13.83 16.81
N LEU A 98 -13.20 13.47 17.61
CA LEU A 98 -12.11 14.38 18.00
C LEU A 98 -11.29 14.92 16.81
N VAL A 99 -11.15 14.10 15.76
CA VAL A 99 -10.40 14.46 14.54
C VAL A 99 -11.33 15.04 13.48
N GLY A 100 -12.51 14.46 13.26
CA GLY A 100 -13.44 14.89 12.22
C GLY A 100 -13.93 16.31 12.39
N ASP A 101 -14.07 16.78 13.64
CA ASP A 101 -14.46 18.16 13.94
C ASP A 101 -13.41 19.21 13.52
N LEU A 102 -12.20 18.78 13.11
CA LEU A 102 -11.17 19.68 12.56
C LEU A 102 -11.29 19.91 11.05
N PHE A 103 -12.03 19.07 10.33
CA PHE A 103 -12.15 19.17 8.88
C PHE A 103 -13.39 19.97 8.47
N ASP A 104 -13.22 20.84 7.49
CA ASP A 104 -14.32 21.62 6.94
C ASP A 104 -15.30 20.72 6.17
N ARG A 105 -16.56 21.14 6.06
CA ARG A 105 -17.65 20.32 5.51
C ARG A 105 -17.59 20.13 3.98
N ASP A 106 -16.72 20.85 3.30
CA ASP A 106 -16.41 20.72 1.86
C ASP A 106 -15.28 19.71 1.59
N ARG A 107 -14.71 19.11 2.65
CA ARG A 107 -13.73 18.02 2.55
C ARG A 107 -14.44 16.69 2.31
N ASP A 108 -14.70 16.39 1.03
CA ASP A 108 -15.34 15.14 0.62
C ASP A 108 -14.49 13.91 0.95
N VAL A 109 -15.11 12.91 1.57
CA VAL A 109 -14.53 11.57 1.73
C VAL A 109 -14.79 10.74 0.49
N VAL A 110 -13.71 10.34 -0.20
CA VAL A 110 -13.78 9.51 -1.41
C VAL A 110 -13.41 8.05 -1.19
N GLY A 111 -12.81 7.73 -0.04
CA GLY A 111 -12.53 6.34 0.30
C GLY A 111 -12.45 6.09 1.79
N VAL A 112 -12.83 4.88 2.19
CA VAL A 112 -12.62 4.34 3.54
C VAL A 112 -12.01 2.95 3.41
N SER A 113 -10.98 2.67 4.19
CA SER A 113 -10.32 1.37 4.19
C SER A 113 -10.19 0.80 5.58
N LEU A 114 -10.39 -0.52 5.69
CA LEU A 114 -10.12 -1.26 6.91
C LEU A 114 -8.81 -2.03 6.78
N ALA A 115 -8.00 -1.99 7.83
CA ALA A 115 -6.77 -2.77 7.89
C ALA A 115 -7.06 -4.28 7.84
N PRO A 116 -6.12 -5.08 7.31
CA PRO A 116 -6.17 -6.54 7.42
C PRO A 116 -6.36 -6.99 8.87
N GLY A 117 -7.26 -7.96 9.09
CA GLY A 117 -7.62 -8.48 10.40
C GLY A 117 -8.77 -7.74 11.08
N MET A 118 -9.16 -6.55 10.60
CA MET A 118 -10.31 -5.85 11.15
C MET A 118 -11.64 -6.58 10.90
N THR A 119 -11.80 -7.18 9.72
CA THR A 119 -12.98 -8.00 9.37
C THR A 119 -13.11 -9.29 10.17
N ARG A 120 -12.00 -9.72 10.77
CA ARG A 120 -11.93 -10.87 11.66
C ARG A 120 -12.21 -10.48 13.11
N TRP A 121 -11.70 -9.33 13.53
CA TRP A 121 -11.82 -8.85 14.90
C TRP A 121 -13.17 -8.16 15.18
N MET A 122 -13.74 -7.46 14.20
CA MET A 122 -15.02 -6.77 14.29
C MET A 122 -16.09 -7.40 13.40
N SER A 123 -17.31 -7.45 13.92
CA SER A 123 -18.50 -7.86 13.16
C SER A 123 -18.99 -6.74 12.22
N PRO A 124 -19.75 -7.09 11.16
CA PRO A 124 -20.41 -6.12 10.28
C PRO A 124 -21.25 -5.11 11.06
N ALA A 125 -21.97 -5.52 12.09
CA ALA A 125 -22.77 -4.61 12.91
C ALA A 125 -21.90 -3.54 13.60
N GLN A 126 -20.76 -3.94 14.18
CA GLN A 126 -19.83 -3.00 14.81
C GLN A 126 -19.21 -2.01 13.82
N VAL A 127 -18.90 -2.48 12.60
CA VAL A 127 -18.40 -1.61 11.53
C VAL A 127 -19.51 -0.70 10.98
N ALA A 128 -20.76 -1.16 10.93
CA ALA A 128 -21.89 -0.32 10.54
C ALA A 128 -22.03 0.91 11.46
N GLU A 129 -21.93 0.69 12.78
CA GLU A 129 -21.94 1.80 13.76
C GLU A 129 -20.76 2.75 13.59
N LEU A 130 -19.59 2.23 13.18
CA LEU A 130 -18.42 3.06 12.87
C LEU A 130 -18.65 3.92 11.62
N LEU A 131 -19.17 3.33 10.54
CA LEU A 131 -19.48 4.03 9.29
C LEU A 131 -20.60 5.06 9.49
N GLU A 132 -21.61 4.76 10.31
CA GLU A 132 -22.64 5.73 10.70
C GLU A 132 -22.01 6.92 11.45
N SER A 133 -21.05 6.66 12.34
CA SER A 133 -20.34 7.73 13.03
C SER A 133 -19.55 8.62 12.07
N LEU A 134 -18.90 8.05 11.05
CA LEU A 134 -18.20 8.83 10.03
C LEU A 134 -19.13 9.84 9.35
N GLY A 135 -20.35 9.43 8.98
CA GLY A 135 -21.33 10.30 8.33
C GLY A 135 -21.79 11.50 9.19
N ARG A 136 -21.55 11.48 10.51
CA ARG A 136 -21.84 12.61 11.39
C ARG A 136 -20.72 13.66 11.38
N HIS A 137 -19.47 13.21 11.31
CA HIS A 137 -18.29 14.08 11.43
C HIS A 137 -17.68 14.47 10.09
N PHE A 138 -17.83 13.65 9.05
CA PHE A 138 -17.27 13.89 7.72
C PHE A 138 -18.36 14.03 6.65
N HIS A 139 -18.03 14.68 5.54
CA HIS A 139 -18.87 14.67 4.35
C HIS A 139 -18.63 13.38 3.54
N VAL A 140 -19.43 12.35 3.80
CA VAL A 140 -19.34 11.06 3.09
C VAL A 140 -20.48 10.96 2.07
N HIS A 141 -20.13 10.86 0.79
CA HIS A 141 -21.13 10.68 -0.27
C HIS A 141 -21.87 9.35 -0.10
N ARG A 142 -23.18 9.32 -0.38
CA ARG A 142 -23.99 8.09 -0.30
C ARG A 142 -23.61 7.04 -1.34
N HIS A 143 -23.02 7.48 -2.45
CA HIS A 143 -22.63 6.65 -3.57
C HIS A 143 -21.25 7.06 -4.07
N GLY A 144 -20.50 6.11 -4.64
CA GLY A 144 -19.21 6.38 -5.28
C GLY A 144 -18.01 6.45 -4.33
N VAL A 145 -18.18 6.20 -3.03
CA VAL A 145 -17.08 6.07 -2.07
C VAL A 145 -16.41 4.70 -2.23
N ASP A 146 -15.08 4.68 -2.35
CA ASP A 146 -14.29 3.45 -2.38
C ASP A 146 -14.22 2.86 -0.96
N LEU A 147 -15.02 1.83 -0.70
CA LEU A 147 -15.04 1.13 0.59
C LEU A 147 -14.26 -0.17 0.45
N ALA A 148 -13.09 -0.19 1.08
CA ALA A 148 -12.06 -1.19 0.89
C ALA A 148 -11.78 -2.01 2.14
N MET A 149 -11.58 -3.32 1.98
CA MET A 149 -11.14 -4.19 3.07
C MET A 149 -10.29 -5.36 2.56
N THR A 150 -9.61 -6.03 3.49
CA THR A 150 -8.95 -7.32 3.24
C THR A 150 -9.81 -8.42 3.85
N LEU A 151 -10.03 -9.51 3.11
CA LEU A 151 -10.83 -10.64 3.55
C LEU A 151 -9.96 -11.74 4.15
N ASP A 152 -10.36 -12.19 5.34
CA ASP A 152 -9.78 -13.36 6.01
C ASP A 152 -10.70 -14.58 5.75
N LEU A 153 -10.44 -15.33 4.67
CA LEU A 153 -11.42 -16.26 4.11
C LEU A 153 -11.51 -17.64 4.78
N ASP A 154 -10.52 -17.97 5.60
CA ASP A 154 -10.39 -19.27 6.28
C ASP A 154 -10.83 -19.21 7.76
N ASP A 155 -11.43 -18.11 8.21
CA ASP A 155 -12.04 -18.06 9.54
C ASP A 155 -13.45 -18.70 9.49
N PRO A 156 -13.66 -19.88 10.12
CA PRO A 156 -14.96 -20.56 10.10
C PRO A 156 -16.03 -19.81 10.92
N THR A 157 -15.62 -18.84 11.74
CA THR A 157 -16.50 -17.96 12.50
C THR A 157 -16.76 -16.64 11.81
N ALA A 158 -16.21 -16.45 10.60
CA ALA A 158 -16.42 -15.24 9.82
C ALA A 158 -17.91 -15.05 9.50
N PRO A 159 -18.40 -13.80 9.59
CA PRO A 159 -19.76 -13.48 9.16
C PRO A 159 -19.90 -13.72 7.65
N PRO A 160 -21.14 -13.93 7.15
CA PRO A 160 -21.37 -14.06 5.72
C PRO A 160 -20.82 -12.84 4.96
N LEU A 161 -20.05 -13.09 3.90
CA LEU A 161 -19.43 -12.02 3.08
C LEU A 161 -20.45 -10.99 2.57
N ARG A 162 -21.68 -11.45 2.29
CA ARG A 162 -22.80 -10.60 1.87
C ARG A 162 -23.11 -9.47 2.87
N ALA A 163 -22.94 -9.70 4.17
CA ALA A 163 -23.18 -8.67 5.17
C ALA A 163 -22.23 -7.47 5.01
N TRP A 164 -20.99 -7.70 4.55
CA TRP A 164 -20.04 -6.62 4.27
C TRP A 164 -20.41 -5.86 2.99
N ALA A 165 -20.83 -6.57 1.94
CA ALA A 165 -21.29 -5.93 0.70
C ALA A 165 -22.54 -5.07 0.95
N GLU A 166 -23.45 -5.50 1.82
CA GLU A 166 -24.65 -4.75 2.22
C GLU A 166 -24.33 -3.47 3.00
N LEU A 167 -23.15 -3.38 3.65
CA LEU A 167 -22.64 -2.13 4.24
C LEU A 167 -22.02 -1.17 3.20
N GLY A 168 -21.92 -1.60 1.94
CA GLY A 168 -21.38 -0.80 0.84
C GLY A 168 -19.92 -1.10 0.49
N PHE A 169 -19.25 -2.05 1.17
CA PHE A 169 -17.91 -2.49 0.78
C PHE A 169 -17.93 -3.01 -0.65
N ASN A 170 -17.10 -2.42 -1.50
CA ASN A 170 -17.10 -2.68 -2.94
C ASN A 170 -15.73 -3.14 -3.46
N ARG A 171 -14.66 -2.90 -2.68
CA ARG A 171 -13.30 -3.32 -2.98
C ARG A 171 -12.80 -4.29 -1.91
N VAL A 172 -12.39 -5.48 -2.33
CA VAL A 172 -11.88 -6.50 -1.41
C VAL A 172 -10.55 -7.06 -1.89
N SER A 173 -9.64 -7.29 -0.95
CA SER A 173 -8.35 -7.94 -1.22
C SER A 173 -8.29 -9.30 -0.54
N ILE A 174 -7.81 -10.31 -1.25
CA ILE A 174 -7.61 -11.67 -0.75
C ILE A 174 -6.12 -12.00 -0.83
N SER A 175 -5.54 -12.48 0.26
CA SER A 175 -4.17 -13.05 0.25
C SER A 175 -4.22 -14.55 0.03
N LEU A 176 -3.37 -15.08 -0.86
CA LEU A 176 -3.25 -16.51 -1.11
C LEU A 176 -2.11 -17.20 -0.34
N SER A 177 -1.46 -16.51 0.60
CA SER A 177 -0.31 -17.05 1.34
C SER A 177 -0.62 -18.31 2.15
N ALA A 178 -1.83 -18.44 2.70
CA ALA A 178 -2.22 -19.63 3.44
C ALA A 178 -2.30 -20.89 2.54
N ILE A 179 -2.52 -20.71 1.23
CA ILE A 179 -2.76 -21.80 0.28
C ILE A 179 -1.63 -21.94 -0.76
N ALA A 180 -0.54 -21.20 -0.59
CA ALA A 180 0.56 -21.16 -1.55
C ALA A 180 1.25 -22.52 -1.75
N GLY A 181 1.17 -23.40 -0.74
CA GLY A 181 1.64 -24.79 -0.81
C GLY A 181 0.52 -25.83 -0.95
N SER A 182 -0.70 -25.41 -1.27
CA SER A 182 -1.82 -26.35 -1.44
C SER A 182 -1.57 -27.30 -2.61
N GLU A 183 -1.94 -28.56 -2.46
CA GLU A 183 -1.96 -29.55 -3.55
C GLU A 183 -3.11 -29.30 -4.55
N ARG A 184 -4.07 -28.43 -4.21
CA ARG A 184 -5.27 -28.14 -5.01
C ARG A 184 -5.54 -26.63 -5.15
N PRO A 185 -4.56 -25.83 -5.62
CA PRO A 185 -4.68 -24.38 -5.66
C PRO A 185 -5.86 -23.91 -6.53
N ALA A 186 -6.15 -24.60 -7.63
CA ALA A 186 -7.27 -24.29 -8.51
C ALA A 186 -8.62 -24.31 -7.79
N ALA A 187 -8.90 -25.35 -7.01
CA ALA A 187 -10.17 -25.48 -6.31
C ALA A 187 -10.32 -24.45 -5.18
N GLU A 188 -9.24 -24.18 -4.45
CA GLU A 188 -9.24 -23.23 -3.35
C GLU A 188 -9.37 -21.79 -3.84
N VAL A 189 -8.59 -21.39 -4.85
CA VAL A 189 -8.67 -20.05 -5.45
C VAL A 189 -10.06 -19.81 -6.04
N ALA A 190 -10.59 -20.76 -6.84
CA ALA A 190 -11.93 -20.64 -7.40
C ALA A 190 -12.98 -20.45 -6.31
N ARG A 191 -12.94 -21.27 -5.25
CA ARG A 191 -13.83 -21.15 -4.08
C ARG A 191 -13.78 -19.75 -3.46
N HIS A 192 -12.59 -19.21 -3.24
CA HIS A 192 -12.42 -17.90 -2.61
C HIS A 192 -12.93 -16.75 -3.48
N VAL A 193 -12.60 -16.78 -4.78
CA VAL A 193 -13.03 -15.78 -5.75
C VAL A 193 -14.54 -15.83 -5.98
N GLU A 194 -15.12 -17.02 -6.15
CA GLU A 194 -16.57 -17.20 -6.33
C GLU A 194 -17.35 -16.74 -5.10
N ARG A 195 -16.88 -17.05 -3.88
CA ARG A 195 -17.51 -16.56 -2.65
C ARG A 195 -17.54 -15.05 -2.59
N ALA A 196 -16.45 -14.37 -2.97
CA ALA A 196 -16.39 -12.92 -2.99
C ALA A 196 -17.33 -12.33 -4.05
N ARG A 197 -17.34 -12.88 -5.28
CA ARG A 197 -18.25 -12.43 -6.34
C ARG A 197 -19.73 -12.64 -6.00
N ASN A 198 -20.08 -13.82 -5.48
CA ASN A 198 -21.44 -14.14 -5.06
C ASN A 198 -21.93 -13.26 -3.91
N ALA A 199 -21.01 -12.69 -3.12
CA ALA A 199 -21.36 -11.70 -2.09
C ALA A 199 -21.68 -10.32 -2.66
N GLY A 200 -21.32 -10.03 -3.91
CA GLY A 200 -21.60 -8.76 -4.60
C GLY A 200 -20.44 -7.78 -4.66
N PHE A 201 -19.19 -8.20 -4.35
CA PHE A 201 -18.04 -7.32 -4.50
C PHE A 201 -17.71 -7.08 -5.97
N ALA A 202 -17.61 -5.79 -6.34
CA ALA A 202 -17.39 -5.37 -7.72
C ALA A 202 -15.90 -5.35 -8.12
N ASN A 203 -15.00 -5.16 -7.15
CA ASN A 203 -13.56 -5.10 -7.41
C ASN A 203 -12.80 -6.03 -6.47
N LEU A 204 -12.41 -7.20 -6.98
CA LEU A 204 -11.62 -8.18 -6.26
C LEU A 204 -10.14 -8.07 -6.66
N ARG A 205 -9.31 -7.91 -5.63
CA ARG A 205 -7.85 -8.01 -5.70
C ARG A 205 -7.38 -9.33 -5.10
N VAL A 206 -6.58 -10.07 -5.84
CA VAL A 206 -5.95 -11.31 -5.37
C VAL A 206 -4.43 -11.11 -5.28
N GLU A 207 -3.87 -11.29 -4.09
CA GLU A 207 -2.43 -11.23 -3.85
C GLU A 207 -1.81 -12.62 -3.97
N VAL A 208 -0.97 -12.79 -4.99
CA VAL A 208 -0.20 -14.01 -5.24
C VAL A 208 1.18 -13.84 -4.61
N PRO A 209 1.52 -14.62 -3.57
CA PRO A 209 2.82 -14.54 -2.92
C PRO A 209 3.90 -15.18 -3.79
N TYR A 210 5.07 -14.55 -3.82
CA TYR A 210 6.30 -15.15 -4.35
C TYR A 210 7.47 -14.94 -3.38
N GLY A 211 8.44 -15.85 -3.41
CA GLY A 211 9.63 -15.83 -2.56
C GLY A 211 9.40 -16.40 -1.16
N LEU A 212 8.30 -17.11 -0.92
CA LEU A 212 8.05 -17.78 0.37
C LEU A 212 9.14 -18.84 0.65
N PRO A 213 9.52 -19.06 1.93
CA PRO A 213 10.44 -20.12 2.30
C PRO A 213 9.97 -21.50 1.78
N GLY A 214 10.81 -22.16 0.99
CA GLY A 214 10.51 -23.47 0.40
C GLY A 214 9.58 -23.46 -0.82
N GLN A 215 9.17 -22.30 -1.33
CA GLN A 215 8.33 -22.19 -2.52
C GLN A 215 9.10 -22.55 -3.79
N SER A 216 8.59 -23.50 -4.58
CA SER A 216 9.13 -23.83 -5.88
C SER A 216 8.53 -22.96 -6.99
N ALA A 217 9.22 -22.88 -8.14
CA ALA A 217 8.72 -22.16 -9.31
C ALA A 217 7.42 -22.79 -9.84
N GLU A 218 7.34 -24.12 -9.83
CA GLU A 218 6.18 -24.88 -10.29
C GLU A 218 4.96 -24.63 -9.40
N ALA A 219 5.16 -24.55 -8.07
CA ALA A 219 4.08 -24.23 -7.14
C ALA A 219 3.55 -22.80 -7.35
N PHE A 220 4.45 -21.84 -7.56
CA PHE A 220 4.08 -20.46 -7.90
C PHE A 220 3.30 -20.39 -9.23
N GLU A 221 3.80 -21.05 -10.28
CA GLU A 221 3.14 -21.08 -11.59
C GLU A 221 1.76 -21.76 -11.54
N ALA A 222 1.63 -22.86 -10.80
CA ALA A 222 0.35 -23.54 -10.60
C ALA A 222 -0.67 -22.65 -9.87
N LEU A 223 -0.23 -21.92 -8.84
CA LEU A 223 -1.06 -20.97 -8.12
C LEU A 223 -1.47 -19.79 -9.01
N LEU A 224 -0.53 -19.23 -9.78
CA LEU A 224 -0.83 -18.14 -10.71
C LEU A 224 -1.80 -18.58 -11.81
N ALA A 225 -1.62 -19.78 -12.37
CA ALA A 225 -2.53 -20.34 -13.36
C ALA A 225 -3.96 -20.49 -12.79
N ALA A 226 -4.09 -20.93 -11.53
CA ALA A 226 -5.37 -20.97 -10.84
C ALA A 226 -6.02 -19.58 -10.69
N VAL A 227 -5.22 -18.56 -10.37
CA VAL A 227 -5.70 -17.17 -10.27
C VAL A 227 -6.14 -16.62 -11.62
N LEU A 228 -5.36 -16.87 -12.67
CA LEU A 228 -5.72 -16.46 -14.03
C LEU A 228 -7.03 -17.11 -14.48
N ALA A 229 -7.23 -18.39 -14.19
CA ALA A 229 -8.48 -19.10 -14.49
C ALA A 229 -9.68 -18.55 -13.71
N ALA A 230 -9.47 -18.02 -12.50
CA ALA A 230 -10.51 -17.38 -11.71
C ALA A 230 -10.80 -15.93 -12.13
N GLU A 231 -9.96 -15.34 -12.99
CA GLU A 231 -10.17 -14.04 -13.65
C GLU A 231 -10.47 -12.83 -12.72
N PRO A 232 -9.81 -12.64 -11.57
CA PRO A 232 -10.09 -11.49 -10.69
C PRO A 232 -9.88 -10.14 -11.39
N GLU A 233 -10.44 -9.06 -10.86
CA GLU A 233 -10.29 -7.75 -11.50
C GLU A 233 -8.87 -7.20 -11.34
N ARG A 234 -8.18 -7.56 -10.24
CA ARG A 234 -6.81 -7.17 -9.94
C ARG A 234 -5.98 -8.35 -9.41
N VAL A 235 -4.71 -8.40 -9.80
CA VAL A 235 -3.73 -9.37 -9.29
C VAL A 235 -2.49 -8.63 -8.81
N GLY A 236 -2.08 -8.87 -7.58
CA GLY A 236 -0.82 -8.37 -7.03
C GLY A 236 0.21 -9.49 -6.89
N LEU A 237 1.42 -9.31 -7.43
CA LEU A 237 2.54 -10.21 -7.20
C LEU A 237 3.32 -9.75 -5.97
N ARG A 238 3.03 -10.32 -4.81
CA ARG A 238 3.58 -9.87 -3.53
C ARG A 238 4.84 -10.64 -3.16
N HIS A 239 5.95 -9.93 -2.97
CA HIS A 239 7.14 -10.52 -2.37
C HIS A 239 6.90 -10.79 -0.88
N CYS A 240 7.08 -12.04 -0.46
CA CYS A 240 7.06 -12.44 0.94
C CYS A 240 8.48 -12.88 1.34
N PRO A 241 9.32 -11.98 1.86
CA PRO A 241 10.66 -12.34 2.30
C PRO A 241 10.60 -13.27 3.52
N ALA A 242 11.68 -14.01 3.73
CA ALA A 242 11.83 -14.81 4.94
C ALA A 242 11.97 -13.92 6.19
N PRO A 243 11.63 -14.44 7.39
CA PRO A 243 11.79 -13.69 8.64
C PRO A 243 13.24 -13.24 8.86
N GLU A 244 13.43 -12.00 9.31
CA GLU A 244 14.74 -11.34 9.48
C GLU A 244 15.71 -12.07 10.44
N HIS A 245 15.22 -12.98 11.27
CA HIS A 245 16.01 -13.70 12.28
C HIS A 245 16.53 -15.07 11.80
N ASP A 246 16.32 -15.43 10.54
CA ASP A 246 16.82 -16.68 9.97
C ASP A 246 18.07 -16.40 9.13
N GLU A 247 19.25 -16.41 9.77
CA GLU A 247 20.55 -16.18 9.12
C GLU A 247 20.83 -17.20 8.00
N GLN A 248 20.16 -18.37 8.00
CA GLN A 248 20.24 -19.35 6.91
C GLN A 248 19.45 -18.92 5.66
N VAL A 249 18.65 -17.85 5.77
CA VAL A 249 17.72 -17.35 4.75
C VAL A 249 17.99 -15.89 4.36
N ALA A 250 19.24 -15.43 4.53
CA ALA A 250 19.70 -14.20 3.88
C ALA A 250 19.50 -14.28 2.34
N GLU A 251 19.13 -13.17 1.71
CA GLU A 251 18.84 -13.11 0.27
C GLU A 251 20.11 -13.35 -0.56
N SER A 252 20.38 -14.61 -0.88
CA SER A 252 21.53 -15.00 -1.69
C SER A 252 21.33 -14.60 -3.17
N PRO A 253 22.41 -14.38 -3.95
CA PRO A 253 22.29 -14.10 -5.38
C PRO A 253 21.45 -15.14 -6.15
N ALA A 254 21.54 -16.41 -5.75
CA ALA A 254 20.74 -17.49 -6.34
C ALA A 254 19.23 -17.34 -6.03
N ARG A 255 18.89 -16.93 -4.80
CA ARG A 255 17.52 -16.66 -4.41
C ARG A 255 16.96 -15.42 -5.13
N LEU A 256 17.76 -14.37 -5.24
CA LEU A 256 17.39 -13.16 -5.98
C LEU A 256 17.13 -13.48 -7.46
N GLN A 257 17.95 -14.34 -8.06
CA GLN A 257 17.73 -14.80 -9.44
C GLN A 257 16.45 -15.64 -9.57
N ALA A 258 16.14 -16.50 -8.60
CA ALA A 258 14.88 -17.25 -8.58
C ALA A 258 13.66 -16.32 -8.43
N HIS A 259 13.72 -15.34 -7.54
CA HIS A 259 12.69 -14.32 -7.35
C HIS A 259 12.47 -13.51 -8.63
N ALA A 260 13.54 -13.07 -9.29
CA ALA A 260 13.48 -12.34 -10.55
C ALA A 260 12.83 -13.18 -11.67
N ARG A 261 13.12 -14.50 -11.74
CA ARG A 261 12.48 -15.42 -12.67
C ARG A 261 10.97 -15.53 -12.42
N MET A 262 10.56 -15.77 -11.16
CA MET A 262 9.14 -15.84 -10.79
C MET A 262 8.40 -14.54 -11.11
N LEU A 263 9.00 -13.39 -10.79
CA LEU A 263 8.38 -12.08 -11.04
C LEU A 263 8.22 -11.80 -12.54
N ILE A 264 9.24 -12.08 -13.36
CA ILE A 264 9.15 -11.92 -14.83
C ILE A 264 8.12 -12.88 -15.41
N ALA A 265 8.19 -14.17 -15.07
CA ALA A 265 7.25 -15.16 -15.57
C ALA A 265 5.80 -14.84 -15.17
N GLY A 266 5.61 -14.38 -13.93
CA GLY A 266 4.29 -13.96 -13.45
C GLY A 266 3.76 -12.73 -14.17
N ALA A 267 4.62 -11.72 -14.38
CA ALA A 267 4.26 -10.53 -15.14
C ALA A 267 3.93 -10.87 -16.61
N ASP A 268 4.73 -11.73 -17.26
CA ASP A 268 4.50 -12.19 -18.63
C ASP A 268 3.16 -12.92 -18.75
N ALA A 269 2.85 -13.82 -17.81
CA ALA A 269 1.60 -14.57 -17.80
C ALA A 269 0.36 -13.66 -17.58
N LEU A 270 0.47 -12.68 -16.69
CA LEU A 270 -0.58 -11.68 -16.45
C LEU A 270 -0.83 -10.79 -17.67
N GLU A 271 0.24 -10.30 -18.29
CA GLU A 271 0.15 -9.49 -19.51
C GLU A 271 -0.44 -10.30 -20.68
N ALA A 272 -0.03 -11.56 -20.84
CA ALA A 272 -0.59 -12.47 -21.85
C ALA A 272 -2.09 -12.76 -21.62
N ALA A 273 -2.54 -12.76 -20.36
CA ALA A 273 -3.95 -12.87 -19.98
C ALA A 273 -4.73 -11.53 -20.08
N GLY A 274 -4.08 -10.46 -20.55
CA GLY A 274 -4.71 -9.16 -20.81
C GLY A 274 -4.78 -8.22 -19.59
N TYR A 275 -4.05 -8.52 -18.51
CA TYR A 275 -3.89 -7.57 -17.40
C TYR A 275 -2.83 -6.52 -17.77
N LEU A 276 -2.99 -5.30 -17.27
CA LEU A 276 -2.06 -4.20 -17.47
C LEU A 276 -1.31 -3.90 -16.17
N HIS A 277 -0.01 -3.63 -16.28
CA HIS A 277 0.83 -3.26 -15.15
C HIS A 277 0.53 -1.83 -14.67
N VAL A 278 -0.20 -1.73 -13.55
CA VAL A 278 -0.56 -0.46 -12.90
C VAL A 278 0.68 0.15 -12.24
N GLY A 279 1.48 -0.65 -11.56
CA GLY A 279 2.71 -0.16 -10.94
C GLY A 279 3.16 -1.06 -9.82
N VAL A 280 4.46 -1.02 -9.54
CA VAL A 280 5.09 -1.87 -8.53
C VAL A 280 4.74 -3.35 -8.76
N ASP A 281 3.90 -3.93 -7.91
CA ASP A 281 3.47 -5.32 -7.91
C ASP A 281 2.04 -5.52 -8.45
N LEU A 282 1.32 -4.47 -8.82
CA LEU A 282 -0.11 -4.53 -9.13
C LEU A 282 -0.40 -4.57 -10.64
N PHE A 283 -1.27 -5.51 -11.02
CA PHE A 283 -1.82 -5.68 -12.35
C PHE A 283 -3.35 -5.63 -12.28
N ALA A 284 -3.99 -5.04 -13.29
CA ALA A 284 -5.44 -4.88 -13.32
C ALA A 284 -6.02 -5.01 -14.74
N ARG A 285 -7.30 -5.35 -14.86
CA ARG A 285 -8.00 -5.40 -16.16
C ARG A 285 -8.04 -4.01 -16.83
N PRO A 286 -8.14 -3.92 -18.17
CA PRO A 286 -8.04 -2.65 -18.90
C PRO A 286 -9.06 -1.57 -18.53
N ASN A 287 -10.23 -1.96 -18.03
CA ASN A 287 -11.31 -1.06 -17.61
C ASN A 287 -11.28 -0.73 -16.12
N ASP A 288 -10.27 -1.20 -15.38
CA ASP A 288 -10.15 -0.92 -13.95
C ASP A 288 -9.93 0.58 -13.69
N PRO A 289 -10.56 1.18 -12.66
CA PRO A 289 -10.38 2.59 -12.32
C PRO A 289 -8.92 3.02 -12.16
N LEU A 290 -8.03 2.15 -11.67
CA LEU A 290 -6.60 2.47 -11.53
C LEU A 290 -5.88 2.58 -12.88
N VAL A 291 -6.22 1.71 -13.83
CA VAL A 291 -5.69 1.77 -15.20
C VAL A 291 -6.17 3.05 -15.89
N VAL A 292 -7.45 3.38 -15.73
CA VAL A 292 -8.03 4.62 -16.26
C VAL A 292 -7.34 5.84 -15.64
N ALA A 293 -7.17 5.87 -14.32
CA ALA A 293 -6.47 6.94 -13.63
C ALA A 293 -5.01 7.07 -14.10
N GLN A 294 -4.30 5.95 -14.30
CA GLN A 294 -2.93 5.94 -14.80
C GLN A 294 -2.82 6.58 -16.20
N ARG A 295 -3.72 6.21 -17.13
CA ARG A 295 -3.75 6.78 -18.49
C ARG A 295 -4.02 8.29 -18.48
N HIS A 296 -4.79 8.75 -17.51
CA HIS A 296 -5.12 10.18 -17.34
C HIS A 296 -4.17 10.93 -16.41
N GLN A 297 -3.02 10.34 -16.00
CA GLN A 297 -2.06 10.98 -15.09
C GLN A 297 -2.68 11.39 -13.73
N ARG A 298 -3.64 10.60 -13.24
CA ARG A 298 -4.33 10.79 -11.95
C ARG A 298 -4.13 9.63 -10.97
N LEU A 299 -3.31 8.64 -11.32
CA LEU A 299 -2.97 7.55 -10.41
C LEU A 299 -2.13 8.14 -9.27
N HIS A 300 -2.51 7.80 -8.05
CA HIS A 300 -1.80 8.21 -6.84
C HIS A 300 -1.48 6.99 -5.99
N ARG A 301 -0.40 7.07 -5.21
CA ARG A 301 -0.02 6.04 -4.25
C ARG A 301 0.19 6.63 -2.86
N ASP A 302 -0.47 6.08 -1.87
CA ASP A 302 -0.32 6.46 -0.46
C ASP A 302 0.11 5.25 0.40
N ALA A 303 0.08 5.42 1.73
CA ALA A 303 0.42 4.36 2.68
C ALA A 303 -0.47 3.10 2.54
N LEU A 304 -1.66 3.22 1.96
CA LEU A 304 -2.61 2.12 1.73
C LEU A 304 -2.42 1.44 0.37
N GLY A 305 -1.80 2.12 -0.59
CA GLY A 305 -1.52 1.61 -1.93
C GLY A 305 -2.02 2.55 -3.01
N PHE A 306 -2.48 2.00 -4.14
CA PHE A 306 -2.89 2.80 -5.28
C PHE A 306 -4.34 3.29 -5.16
N GLY A 307 -4.56 4.56 -5.50
CA GLY A 307 -5.85 5.23 -5.56
C GLY A 307 -6.12 5.87 -6.93
N ALA A 308 -7.41 5.89 -7.32
CA ALA A 308 -7.86 6.46 -8.60
C ALA A 308 -8.29 7.94 -8.51
N HIS A 309 -8.40 8.49 -7.30
CA HIS A 309 -8.99 9.80 -7.02
C HIS A 309 -7.97 10.95 -6.97
N GLY A 310 -6.73 10.72 -7.42
CA GLY A 310 -5.65 11.72 -7.32
C GLY A 310 -5.09 11.82 -5.90
N ALA A 311 -4.37 12.91 -5.62
CA ALA A 311 -3.75 13.16 -4.32
C ALA A 311 -4.83 13.48 -3.27
N THR A 312 -5.06 12.55 -2.35
CA THR A 312 -5.96 12.70 -1.21
C THR A 312 -5.17 12.91 0.08
N HIS A 313 -5.76 13.58 1.06
CA HIS A 313 -5.28 13.52 2.43
C HIS A 313 -5.76 12.24 3.09
N LEU A 314 -4.82 11.42 3.58
CA LEU A 314 -5.09 10.19 4.30
C LEU A 314 -5.22 10.48 5.78
N VAL A 315 -6.33 10.10 6.41
CA VAL A 315 -6.54 10.22 7.85
C VAL A 315 -6.67 8.83 8.46
N GLY A 316 -5.72 8.48 9.31
CA GLY A 316 -5.65 7.20 10.00
C GLY A 316 -6.29 7.25 11.40
N PHE A 317 -7.06 6.23 11.74
CA PHE A 317 -7.69 6.03 13.03
C PHE A 317 -7.26 4.71 13.66
N GLY A 318 -7.15 4.69 14.98
CA GLY A 318 -6.72 3.52 15.72
C GLY A 318 -5.22 3.47 16.00
N VAL A 319 -4.81 2.42 16.70
CA VAL A 319 -3.43 2.21 17.15
C VAL A 319 -2.48 2.09 15.95
N GLY A 320 -1.37 2.83 15.99
CA GLY A 320 -0.33 2.85 14.97
C GLY A 320 -0.73 3.42 13.60
N ALA A 321 -1.98 3.86 13.45
CA ALA A 321 -2.48 4.43 12.21
C ALA A 321 -1.69 5.67 11.80
N ILE A 322 -1.48 5.82 10.49
CA ILE A 322 -0.75 6.93 9.89
C ILE A 322 -1.72 7.84 9.17
N SER A 323 -1.55 9.15 9.36
CA SER A 323 -2.19 10.20 8.58
C SER A 323 -1.16 10.89 7.70
N GLN A 324 -1.53 11.17 6.46
CA GLN A 324 -0.75 11.95 5.49
C GLN A 324 -1.56 13.19 5.12
N LEU A 325 -1.08 14.35 5.53
CA LEU A 325 -1.71 15.63 5.30
C LEU A 325 -0.75 16.53 4.52
N GLY A 326 -1.29 17.59 3.92
CA GLY A 326 -0.47 18.61 3.26
C GLY A 326 0.53 19.20 4.27
N GLY A 327 1.82 18.99 4.01
CA GLY A 327 2.91 19.50 4.83
C GLY A 327 3.29 18.66 6.05
N CYS A 328 2.60 17.55 6.39
CA CYS A 328 3.06 16.68 7.48
C CYS A 328 2.58 15.22 7.35
N HIS A 329 3.33 14.31 7.95
CA HIS A 329 2.83 12.97 8.30
C HIS A 329 2.72 12.83 9.81
N ALA A 330 1.67 12.16 10.27
CA ALA A 330 1.41 11.93 11.69
C ALA A 330 1.09 10.45 11.94
N GLN A 331 1.40 9.97 13.14
CA GLN A 331 1.17 8.60 13.55
C GLN A 331 0.66 8.53 14.99
N ASN A 332 -0.36 7.71 15.16
CA ASN A 332 -0.90 7.33 16.46
C ASN A 332 0.07 6.42 17.25
N PRO A 333 -0.15 6.23 18.57
CA PRO A 333 0.71 5.41 19.39
C PRO A 333 0.74 3.98 18.87
N LEU A 334 1.91 3.35 18.88
CA LEU A 334 2.08 1.98 18.40
C LEU A 334 1.52 0.94 19.39
N ASP A 335 1.37 1.32 20.66
CA ASP A 335 0.81 0.48 21.71
C ASP A 335 -0.65 0.86 22.04
N LEU A 336 -1.45 -0.18 22.30
CA LEU A 336 -2.87 -0.03 22.54
C LEU A 336 -3.15 0.77 23.82
N ALA A 337 -2.39 0.57 24.89
CA ALA A 337 -2.65 1.19 26.18
C ALA A 337 -2.52 2.71 26.14
N THR A 338 -1.47 3.22 25.48
CA THR A 338 -1.27 4.67 25.30
C THR A 338 -2.35 5.26 24.42
N TRP A 339 -2.72 4.60 23.32
CA TRP A 339 -3.81 5.05 22.46
C TRP A 339 -5.14 5.13 23.24
N GLU A 340 -5.51 4.08 23.97
CA GLU A 340 -6.75 4.05 24.78
C GLU A 340 -6.78 5.17 25.82
N ALA A 341 -5.68 5.35 26.56
CA ALA A 341 -5.58 6.37 27.61
C ALA A 341 -5.75 7.80 27.06
N ARG A 342 -5.24 8.08 25.85
CA ARG A 342 -5.41 9.40 25.21
C ARG A 342 -6.85 9.65 24.81
N ILE A 343 -7.50 8.68 24.15
CA ILE A 343 -8.89 8.80 23.74
C ILE A 343 -9.83 8.94 24.95
N ASP A 344 -9.59 8.17 26.02
CA ASP A 344 -10.38 8.24 27.26
C ASP A 344 -10.22 9.59 27.99
N GLN A 345 -9.12 10.32 27.76
CA GLN A 345 -8.92 11.69 28.23
C GLN A 345 -9.50 12.77 27.29
N GLY A 346 -10.19 12.37 26.20
CA GLY A 346 -10.71 13.31 25.19
C GLY A 346 -9.62 13.97 24.35
N LYS A 347 -8.43 13.35 24.24
CA LYS A 347 -7.31 13.86 23.45
C LYS A 347 -7.18 13.10 22.15
N ARG A 348 -6.82 13.78 21.06
CA ARG A 348 -6.43 13.12 19.79
C ARG A 348 -5.19 12.25 20.01
N ALA A 349 -5.12 11.13 19.31
CA ALA A 349 -4.14 10.09 19.60
C ALA A 349 -2.73 10.37 19.07
N VAL A 350 -2.53 11.35 18.18
CA VAL A 350 -1.23 11.63 17.54
C VAL A 350 -0.09 11.74 18.56
N GLN A 351 1.01 11.03 18.28
CA GLN A 351 2.20 10.97 19.14
C GLN A 351 3.50 11.23 18.37
N ARG A 352 3.61 10.73 17.14
CA ARG A 352 4.81 10.85 16.31
C ARG A 352 4.48 11.38 14.94
N GLY A 353 5.47 11.93 14.23
CA GLY A 353 5.25 12.53 12.93
C GLY A 353 6.46 13.29 12.40
N ILE A 354 6.27 13.99 11.30
CA ILE A 354 7.28 14.82 10.64
C ILE A 354 6.58 15.95 9.87
N ASP A 355 7.06 17.18 10.04
CA ASP A 355 6.73 18.29 9.16
C ASP A 355 7.59 18.17 7.89
N LEU A 356 6.95 18.22 6.73
CA LEU A 356 7.63 18.08 5.45
C LEU A 356 8.40 19.37 5.12
N CYS A 357 9.67 19.22 4.77
CA CYS A 357 10.44 20.33 4.23
C CYS A 357 10.37 20.35 2.69
N PRO A 358 10.81 21.43 2.01
CA PRO A 358 10.74 21.52 0.56
C PRO A 358 11.45 20.37 -0.19
N ASP A 359 12.56 19.82 0.33
CA ASP A 359 13.21 18.64 -0.26
C ASP A 359 12.33 17.39 -0.17
N ASP A 360 11.54 17.26 0.91
CA ASP A 360 10.61 16.15 1.07
C ASP A 360 9.50 16.20 0.03
N ASP A 361 8.99 17.39 -0.30
CA ASP A 361 7.96 17.57 -1.32
C ASP A 361 8.49 17.24 -2.73
N VAL A 362 9.70 17.70 -3.08
CA VAL A 362 10.34 17.37 -4.37
C VAL A 362 10.49 15.85 -4.51
N ARG A 363 11.02 15.19 -3.47
CA ARG A 363 11.28 13.76 -3.48
C ARG A 363 9.99 12.94 -3.43
N ALA A 364 8.98 13.37 -2.67
CA ALA A 364 7.67 12.74 -2.68
C ALA A 364 7.06 12.74 -4.09
N GLU A 365 7.08 13.88 -4.79
CA GLU A 365 6.56 13.97 -6.17
C GLU A 365 7.38 13.11 -7.16
N LEU A 366 8.70 13.11 -7.03
CA LEU A 366 9.58 12.26 -7.83
C LEU A 366 9.28 10.76 -7.61
N LEU A 367 9.13 10.33 -6.35
CA LEU A 367 8.81 8.95 -6.01
C LEU A 367 7.41 8.55 -6.52
N GLN A 368 6.42 9.44 -6.43
CA GLN A 368 5.09 9.21 -7.02
C GLN A 368 5.21 8.93 -8.52
N ARG A 369 6.01 9.72 -9.23
CA ARG A 369 6.23 9.55 -10.67
C ARG A 369 6.87 8.20 -11.02
N ILE A 370 7.89 7.80 -10.26
CA ILE A 370 8.55 6.49 -10.42
C ILE A 370 7.54 5.34 -10.19
N LEU A 371 6.84 5.37 -9.06
CA LEU A 371 6.01 4.25 -8.61
C LEU A 371 4.71 4.09 -9.43
N CYS A 372 4.14 5.20 -9.91
CA CYS A 372 2.87 5.19 -10.66
C CYS A 372 3.07 5.10 -12.18
N TYR A 373 4.12 5.73 -12.72
CA TYR A 373 4.26 5.92 -14.17
C TYR A 373 5.53 5.31 -14.75
N GLY A 374 6.53 4.98 -13.93
CA GLY A 374 7.82 4.50 -14.42
C GLY A 374 8.54 5.53 -15.29
N ARG A 375 8.26 6.82 -15.08
CA ARG A 375 8.81 7.92 -15.86
C ARG A 375 8.96 9.15 -14.97
N ILE A 376 10.08 9.85 -15.12
CA ILE A 376 10.38 11.10 -14.42
C ILE A 376 10.53 12.20 -15.47
N ASP A 377 9.55 13.07 -15.61
CA ASP A 377 9.63 14.25 -16.47
C ASP A 377 10.37 15.37 -15.73
N THR A 378 11.65 15.56 -16.05
CA THR A 378 12.55 16.43 -15.26
C THR A 378 12.15 17.89 -15.35
N ARG A 379 11.75 18.37 -16.53
CA ARG A 379 11.26 19.75 -16.71
C ARG A 379 10.04 20.07 -15.86
N GLN A 380 9.15 19.09 -15.68
CA GLN A 380 7.96 19.29 -14.86
C GLN A 380 8.35 19.46 -13.39
N LEU A 381 9.26 18.64 -12.88
CA LEU A 381 9.83 18.78 -11.54
C LEU A 381 10.57 20.11 -11.35
N GLU A 382 11.41 20.49 -12.32
CA GLU A 382 12.15 21.76 -12.28
C GLU A 382 11.20 22.96 -12.22
N HIS A 383 10.10 22.91 -12.98
CA HIS A 383 9.10 23.98 -12.97
C HIS A 383 8.30 24.03 -11.67
N HIS A 384 7.80 22.89 -11.19
CA HIS A 384 6.98 22.82 -9.97
C HIS A 384 7.76 23.20 -8.71
N HIS A 385 9.01 22.75 -8.60
CA HIS A 385 9.81 22.90 -7.37
C HIS A 385 10.91 23.95 -7.48
N HIS A 386 11.03 24.64 -8.61
CA HIS A 386 12.06 25.65 -8.87
C HIS A 386 13.50 25.15 -8.66
N ILE A 387 13.78 23.92 -9.08
CA ILE A 387 15.10 23.28 -9.00
C ILE A 387 15.77 23.16 -10.37
N ARG A 388 17.07 22.84 -10.38
CA ARG A 388 17.79 22.33 -11.56
C ARG A 388 18.03 20.84 -11.36
N PHE A 389 17.30 19.99 -12.07
CA PHE A 389 17.17 18.56 -11.75
C PHE A 389 18.53 17.84 -11.70
N ARG A 390 19.38 18.08 -12.71
CA ARG A 390 20.69 17.43 -12.81
C ARG A 390 21.66 17.82 -11.70
N GLU A 391 21.54 19.05 -11.20
CA GLU A 391 22.37 19.54 -10.09
C GLU A 391 21.80 19.05 -8.75
N TYR A 392 20.47 19.11 -8.61
CA TYR A 392 19.77 18.74 -7.38
C TYR A 392 19.89 17.25 -7.05
N PHE A 393 19.79 16.38 -8.06
CA PHE A 393 19.87 14.93 -7.91
C PHE A 393 21.21 14.34 -8.38
N ALA A 394 22.29 15.14 -8.38
CA ALA A 394 23.58 14.72 -8.92
C ALA A 394 24.09 13.42 -8.26
N ASP A 395 24.05 13.34 -6.93
CA ASP A 395 24.49 12.16 -6.18
C ASP A 395 23.57 10.95 -6.41
N ASP A 396 22.26 11.16 -6.50
CA ASP A 396 21.29 10.12 -6.81
C ASP A 396 21.51 9.54 -8.22
N LEU A 397 21.78 10.41 -9.20
CA LEU A 397 22.08 10.01 -10.58
C LEU A 397 23.40 9.25 -10.69
N LEU A 398 24.41 9.58 -9.87
CA LEU A 398 25.65 8.82 -9.78
C LEU A 398 25.39 7.41 -9.25
N ARG A 399 24.57 7.25 -8.20
CA ARG A 399 24.18 5.92 -7.69
C ARG A 399 23.44 5.08 -8.73
N LEU A 400 22.65 5.72 -9.58
CA LEU A 400 21.87 5.07 -10.63
C LEU A 400 22.65 4.79 -11.93
N ALA A 401 23.90 5.24 -12.06
CA ALA A 401 24.71 5.04 -13.26
C ALA A 401 24.77 3.57 -13.75
N PRO A 402 24.93 2.55 -12.88
CA PRO A 402 24.92 1.15 -13.32
C PRO A 402 23.62 0.71 -13.99
N LEU A 403 22.48 1.33 -13.63
CA LEU A 403 21.18 1.03 -14.23
C LEU A 403 20.96 1.72 -15.57
N PHE A 404 21.60 2.88 -15.80
CA PHE A 404 21.68 3.49 -17.12
C PHE A 404 22.56 2.64 -18.05
N GLU A 405 23.72 2.18 -17.58
CA GLU A 405 24.62 1.31 -18.35
C GLU A 405 23.97 -0.03 -18.71
N ALA A 406 23.19 -0.61 -17.79
CA ALA A 406 22.45 -1.84 -18.02
C ALA A 406 21.23 -1.67 -18.96
N GLY A 407 20.84 -0.42 -19.28
CA GLY A 407 19.66 -0.10 -20.10
C GLY A 407 18.33 -0.20 -19.35
N SER A 408 18.35 -0.40 -18.03
CA SER A 408 17.17 -0.42 -17.17
C SER A 408 16.57 0.98 -17.00
N LEU A 409 17.42 2.01 -17.05
CA LEU A 409 17.03 3.43 -17.12
C LEU A 409 17.55 4.03 -18.42
N ARG A 410 16.77 4.92 -19.03
CA ARG A 410 17.22 5.69 -20.20
C ARG A 410 16.77 7.13 -20.13
N TRP A 411 17.60 8.02 -20.66
CA TRP A 411 17.19 9.38 -20.97
C TRP A 411 16.38 9.40 -22.26
N ASP A 412 15.25 10.08 -22.24
CA ASP A 412 14.37 10.35 -23.37
C ASP A 412 14.06 11.85 -23.36
N ALA A 413 14.85 12.61 -24.11
CA ALA A 413 14.91 14.08 -24.03
C ALA A 413 15.04 14.56 -22.56
N ASP A 414 14.01 15.22 -22.03
CA ASP A 414 13.95 15.76 -20.67
C ASP A 414 13.23 14.82 -19.69
N ALA A 415 13.37 13.52 -19.88
CA ALA A 415 12.82 12.53 -18.97
C ALA A 415 13.72 11.32 -18.78
N ILE A 416 13.59 10.71 -17.60
CA ILE A 416 14.14 9.39 -17.30
C ILE A 416 13.00 8.38 -17.43
N VAL A 417 13.18 7.35 -18.25
CA VAL A 417 12.18 6.30 -18.47
C VAL A 417 12.72 4.97 -17.96
N LEU A 418 11.93 4.29 -17.14
CA LEU A 418 12.21 2.95 -16.65
C LEU A 418 11.82 1.94 -17.73
N ASP A 419 12.70 0.98 -18.01
CA ASP A 419 12.35 -0.20 -18.80
C ASP A 419 11.38 -1.12 -18.03
N ARG A 420 10.96 -2.21 -18.66
CA ARG A 420 10.04 -3.16 -18.04
C ARG A 420 10.57 -3.73 -16.72
N CYS A 421 11.85 -4.10 -16.68
CA CYS A 421 12.47 -4.68 -15.48
C CYS A 421 12.57 -3.64 -14.35
N ALA A 422 12.98 -2.41 -14.65
CA ALA A 422 13.04 -1.32 -13.69
C ALA A 422 11.65 -0.94 -13.16
N ARG A 423 10.59 -1.03 -13.98
CA ARG A 423 9.21 -0.82 -13.52
C ARG A 423 8.76 -1.87 -12.50
N LEU A 424 9.09 -3.15 -12.72
CA LEU A 424 8.84 -4.23 -11.76
C LEU A 424 9.61 -4.03 -10.44
N ALA A 425 10.83 -3.50 -10.52
CA ALA A 425 11.67 -3.14 -9.37
C ALA A 425 11.57 -1.66 -8.98
N SER A 426 10.45 -0.98 -9.26
CA SER A 426 10.32 0.47 -9.10
C SER A 426 10.56 0.95 -7.65
N ARG A 427 10.26 0.12 -6.64
CA ARG A 427 10.61 0.40 -5.22
C ARG A 427 12.12 0.54 -5.02
N SER A 428 12.91 -0.28 -5.71
CA SER A 428 14.37 -0.25 -5.64
C SER A 428 14.96 0.96 -6.37
N ILE A 429 14.30 1.43 -7.42
CA ILE A 429 14.69 2.67 -8.09
C ILE A 429 14.36 3.89 -7.21
N ALA A 430 13.13 3.91 -6.67
CA ALA A 430 12.65 4.94 -5.77
C ALA A 430 13.54 5.10 -4.53
N SER A 431 14.04 3.99 -3.97
CA SER A 431 14.91 4.01 -2.79
C SER A 431 16.21 4.78 -3.00
N GLN A 432 16.72 4.84 -4.23
CA GLN A 432 17.98 5.53 -4.52
C GLN A 432 17.87 7.05 -4.46
N PHE A 433 16.63 7.58 -4.47
CA PHE A 433 16.34 9.00 -4.31
C PHE A 433 15.99 9.37 -2.86
N ASP A 434 16.03 8.42 -1.91
CA ASP A 434 15.85 8.72 -0.50
C ASP A 434 17.23 8.91 0.18
N PRO A 435 17.63 10.15 0.53
CA PRO A 435 18.90 10.38 1.23
C PRO A 435 18.94 9.70 2.60
N ARG A 436 17.78 9.32 3.16
CA ARG A 436 17.61 8.67 4.46
C ARG A 436 17.55 7.14 4.34
N SER A 437 17.76 6.56 3.15
CA SER A 437 17.85 5.11 2.99
C SER A 437 19.26 4.57 3.24
N ALA A 438 20.29 5.40 3.12
CA ALA A 438 21.69 5.01 3.36
C ALA A 438 22.04 4.90 4.86
N ALA A 439 21.15 5.34 5.75
CA ALA A 439 21.29 5.21 7.20
C ALA A 439 20.55 3.96 7.72
N SER A 440 20.88 2.79 7.18
CA SER A 440 20.45 1.49 7.72
C SER A 440 21.65 0.65 8.13
N ASP A 441 22.45 1.19 9.05
CA ASP A 441 23.12 0.39 10.07
C ASP A 441 22.64 0.91 11.42
N CYS A 442 21.60 0.30 11.95
CA CYS A 442 21.17 0.54 13.31
C CYS A 442 20.90 -0.82 13.97
N PRO A 443 21.64 -1.22 15.00
CA PRO A 443 21.08 -2.11 16.00
C PRO A 443 20.30 -1.24 16.99
N GLY A 444 18.99 -1.46 17.06
CA GLY A 444 18.09 -0.96 18.09
C GLY A 444 17.08 -2.03 18.41
#